data_AF-A0A852HSF2-F1
#
_entry.id   AF-A0A852HSF2-F1
#
_cell.length_a   1.000
_cell.length_b   1.000
_cell.length_c   1.000
_cell.angle_alpha   90.00
_cell.angle_beta   90.00
_cell.angle_gamma   90.00
#
_symmetry.space_group_name_H-M   'P 1'
#
loop_
_entity.id
_entity.type
_entity.pdbx_description
1 polymer ?
#
loop_
_entity_poly.entity_id
_entity_poly.type
_entity_poly.pdbx_seq_one_letter_code
_entity_poly.pdbx_strand_id
1 'polypeptide(L)'
;SSLGVAAVAGAFTSQILQDMAALNKRPIIFALSNPTSKAECTAEQCYKYTEGRGIFASGSPFDPVTLPSGQTLYPGQGNNSYVFPGVALGVISCGIRHIDEDVFLTTAEVIAQQVTEENLQEGRLYPPLVTIQDVSLKIAVRIAEEAYRNKTASTYPQPKDLEAFIRSQVYSTDYNSFVADSYTWPEEAMKVKL
;
A
#
# COMPACT_ATOMS: atom_id res chain seq x y z
N SER A 1 -16.15 16.41 1.09
CA SER A 1 -15.66 15.15 1.70
C SER A 1 -15.70 15.30 3.21
N SER A 2 -15.78 14.19 3.97
CA SER A 2 -15.59 14.18 5.42
C SER A 2 -14.41 13.27 5.76
N LEU A 3 -13.42 13.82 6.48
CA LEU A 3 -12.19 13.11 6.88
C LEU A 3 -12.13 13.07 8.40
N GLY A 4 -12.28 11.87 8.97
CA GLY A 4 -12.25 11.62 10.41
C GLY A 4 -10.88 11.13 10.86
N VAL A 5 -10.22 11.91 11.72
CA VAL A 5 -8.91 11.58 12.33
C VAL A 5 -8.88 11.89 13.84
N ALA A 6 -10.05 12.07 14.47
CA ALA A 6 -10.15 12.65 15.81
C ALA A 6 -10.22 11.60 16.94
N ALA A 7 -10.24 10.30 16.62
CA ALA A 7 -10.50 9.21 17.55
C ALA A 7 -11.82 9.34 18.33
N VAL A 8 -12.81 10.04 17.75
CA VAL A 8 -14.15 10.22 18.31
C VAL A 8 -15.09 9.24 17.63
N ALA A 9 -15.42 8.17 18.36
CA ALA A 9 -16.36 7.15 17.90
C ALA A 9 -17.72 7.76 17.59
N GLY A 10 -18.31 7.41 16.44
CA GLY A 10 -19.65 7.87 16.08
C GLY A 10 -19.76 9.37 15.76
N ALA A 11 -18.63 10.05 15.53
CA ALA A 11 -18.63 11.46 15.14
C ALA A 11 -19.41 11.72 13.84
N PHE A 12 -19.45 10.76 12.92
CA PHE A 12 -20.26 10.82 11.71
C PHE A 12 -21.63 10.20 11.98
N THR A 13 -22.50 11.02 12.55
CA THR A 13 -23.89 10.67 12.83
C THR A 13 -24.68 10.44 11.54
N SER A 14 -25.86 9.82 11.66
CA SER A 14 -26.77 9.63 10.51
C SER A 14 -27.11 10.95 9.82
N GLN A 15 -27.30 12.01 10.59
CA GLN A 15 -27.58 13.35 10.05
C GLN A 15 -26.43 13.84 9.19
N ILE A 16 -25.19 13.75 9.67
CA ILE A 16 -23.99 14.18 8.92
C ILE A 16 -23.85 13.37 7.63
N LEU A 17 -24.07 12.06 7.68
CA LEU A 17 -23.98 11.20 6.51
C LEU A 17 -25.06 11.53 5.48
N GLN A 18 -26.29 11.81 5.92
CA GLN A 18 -27.40 12.23 5.06
C GLN A 18 -27.13 13.61 4.46
N ASP A 19 -26.64 14.57 5.24
CA ASP A 19 -26.29 15.91 4.75
C ASP A 19 -25.19 15.83 3.68
N MET A 20 -24.16 15.01 3.92
CA MET A 20 -23.10 14.75 2.95
C MET A 20 -23.66 14.14 1.66
N ALA A 21 -24.60 13.22 1.77
CA ALA A 21 -25.26 12.57 0.63
C ALA A 21 -26.23 13.49 -0.11
N ALA A 22 -26.80 14.51 0.55
CA ALA A 22 -27.65 15.53 -0.06
C ALA A 22 -26.81 16.55 -0.83
N LEU A 23 -25.66 16.95 -0.28
CA LEU A 23 -24.76 17.95 -0.90
C LEU A 23 -23.93 17.37 -2.05
N ASN A 24 -23.69 16.05 -2.07
CA ASN A 24 -22.77 15.42 -3.01
C ASN A 24 -23.41 14.20 -3.67
N LYS A 25 -23.23 14.08 -5.00
CA LYS A 25 -23.70 12.91 -5.76
C LYS A 25 -23.09 11.60 -5.23
N ARG A 26 -21.78 11.60 -4.94
CA ARG A 26 -21.04 10.49 -4.33
C ARG A 26 -20.16 11.04 -3.20
N PRO A 27 -20.64 11.11 -1.95
CA PRO A 27 -19.87 11.70 -0.86
C PRO A 27 -18.68 10.81 -0.48
N ILE A 28 -17.49 11.40 -0.35
CA ILE A 28 -16.31 10.72 0.19
C ILE A 28 -16.32 10.82 1.72
N ILE A 29 -16.28 9.66 2.40
CA ILE A 29 -16.36 9.53 3.85
C ILE A 29 -15.20 8.64 4.32
N PHE A 30 -14.19 9.23 4.98
CA PHE A 30 -13.06 8.47 5.54
C PHE A 30 -13.14 8.43 7.06
N ALA A 31 -13.27 7.24 7.64
CA ALA A 31 -13.28 6.99 9.08
C ALA A 31 -11.94 6.35 9.51
N LEU A 32 -10.89 7.17 9.62
CA LEU A 32 -9.50 6.69 9.74
C LEU A 32 -9.08 6.39 11.18
N SER A 33 -9.93 6.70 12.16
CA SER A 33 -9.64 6.43 13.56
C SER A 33 -9.57 4.92 13.86
N ASN A 34 -8.54 4.54 14.61
CA ASN A 34 -8.28 3.16 15.02
C ASN A 34 -8.39 3.01 16.56
N PRO A 35 -8.76 1.83 17.08
CA PRO A 35 -9.28 0.64 16.39
C PRO A 35 -10.76 0.81 15.95
N THR A 36 -11.42 -0.23 15.45
CA THR A 36 -12.81 -0.18 14.95
C THR A 36 -13.80 0.48 15.92
N SER A 37 -13.61 0.33 17.23
CA SER A 37 -14.44 0.98 18.27
C SER A 37 -14.30 2.50 18.34
N LYS A 38 -13.34 3.08 17.62
CA LYS A 38 -13.06 4.52 17.53
C LYS A 38 -13.38 5.10 16.15
N ALA A 39 -13.85 4.28 15.21
CA ALA A 39 -14.24 4.76 13.89
C ALA A 39 -15.38 5.78 13.97
N GLU A 40 -15.28 6.83 13.16
CA GLU A 40 -16.26 7.91 13.11
C GLU A 40 -17.65 7.42 12.65
N CYS A 41 -17.70 6.40 11.80
CA CYS A 41 -18.87 5.58 11.50
C CYS A 41 -18.45 4.20 10.96
N THR A 42 -19.38 3.25 10.93
CA THR A 42 -19.16 1.95 10.28
C THR A 42 -19.42 2.02 8.77
N ALA A 43 -18.87 1.08 8.01
CA ALA A 43 -19.17 0.93 6.58
C ALA A 43 -20.69 0.77 6.34
N GLU A 44 -21.37 -0.06 7.14
CA GLU A 44 -22.81 -0.24 7.06
C GLU A 44 -23.58 1.06 7.27
N GLN A 45 -23.21 1.87 8.28
CA GLN A 45 -23.84 3.16 8.54
C GLN A 45 -23.63 4.11 7.36
N CYS A 46 -22.39 4.21 6.87
CA CYS A 46 -22.07 5.05 5.72
C CYS A 46 -22.94 4.66 4.52
N TYR A 47 -22.92 3.39 4.09
CA TYR A 47 -23.67 2.97 2.92
C TYR A 47 -25.19 3.07 3.12
N LYS A 48 -25.70 2.78 4.33
CA LYS A 48 -27.13 2.91 4.65
C LYS A 48 -27.61 4.35 4.55
N TYR A 49 -26.91 5.28 5.20
CA TYR A 49 -27.35 6.69 5.29
C TYR A 49 -26.97 7.52 4.05
N THR A 50 -26.16 6.97 3.15
CA THR A 50 -25.85 7.58 1.85
C THR A 50 -26.51 6.86 0.67
N GLU A 51 -27.44 5.94 0.93
CA GLU A 51 -28.17 5.17 -0.09
C GLU A 51 -27.24 4.45 -1.08
N GLY A 52 -26.14 3.90 -0.56
CA GLY A 52 -25.12 3.18 -1.35
C GLY A 52 -24.20 4.08 -2.20
N ARG A 53 -24.40 5.40 -2.19
CA ARG A 53 -23.62 6.35 -3.01
C ARG A 53 -22.30 6.77 -2.36
N GLY A 54 -22.18 6.61 -1.05
CA GLY A 54 -20.99 6.97 -0.28
C GLY A 54 -19.76 6.19 -0.72
N ILE A 55 -18.66 6.90 -0.90
CA ILE A 55 -17.34 6.33 -1.14
C ILE A 55 -16.64 6.25 0.21
N PHE A 56 -16.46 5.03 0.73
CA PHE A 56 -16.03 4.80 2.09
C PHE A 56 -14.64 4.15 2.18
N ALA A 57 -13.82 4.65 3.09
CA ALA A 57 -12.61 3.98 3.55
C ALA A 57 -12.42 4.18 5.04
N SER A 58 -11.72 3.24 5.69
CA SER A 58 -11.48 3.27 7.13
C SER A 58 -10.05 2.92 7.51
N GLY A 59 -9.63 3.29 8.72
CA GLY A 59 -8.33 2.87 9.26
C GLY A 59 -8.33 1.39 9.66
N SER A 60 -9.46 0.91 10.19
CA SER A 60 -9.67 -0.48 10.64
C SER A 60 -10.48 -1.30 9.63
N PRO A 61 -10.32 -2.64 9.59
CA PRO A 61 -11.15 -3.52 8.76
C PRO A 61 -12.63 -3.43 9.09
N PHE A 62 -13.46 -3.47 8.04
CA PHE A 62 -14.88 -3.76 8.11
C PHE A 62 -15.23 -4.86 7.10
N ASP A 63 -16.24 -5.66 7.42
CA ASP A 63 -16.75 -6.69 6.53
C ASP A 63 -17.44 -6.09 5.29
N PRO A 64 -17.55 -6.85 4.18
CA PRO A 64 -18.30 -6.42 3.01
C PRO A 64 -19.78 -6.14 3.33
N VAL A 65 -20.36 -5.14 2.66
CA VAL A 65 -21.74 -4.72 2.89
C VAL A 65 -22.57 -4.96 1.63
N THR A 66 -23.64 -5.76 1.75
CA THR A 66 -24.58 -5.99 0.64
C THR A 66 -25.74 -5.00 0.72
N LEU A 67 -25.89 -4.19 -0.33
CA LEU A 67 -26.95 -3.20 -0.46
C LEU A 67 -28.29 -3.86 -0.79
N PRO A 68 -29.43 -3.18 -0.53
CA PRO A 68 -30.75 -3.65 -0.96
C PRO A 68 -30.89 -3.90 -2.46
N SER A 69 -30.05 -3.26 -3.29
CA SER A 69 -29.98 -3.49 -4.74
C SER A 69 -29.39 -4.86 -5.12
N GLY A 70 -28.82 -5.59 -4.16
CA GLY A 70 -28.08 -6.84 -4.38
C GLY A 70 -26.59 -6.65 -4.66
N GLN A 71 -26.11 -5.41 -4.80
CA GLN A 71 -24.68 -5.12 -4.97
C GLN A 71 -23.93 -5.25 -3.64
N THR A 72 -22.82 -5.98 -3.62
CA THR A 72 -21.91 -6.05 -2.47
C THR A 72 -20.75 -5.07 -2.66
N LEU A 73 -20.52 -4.22 -1.64
CA LEU A 73 -19.41 -3.28 -1.58
C LEU A 73 -18.36 -3.75 -0.58
N TYR A 74 -17.10 -3.53 -0.92
CA TYR A 74 -15.95 -3.95 -0.13
C TYR A 74 -15.19 -2.71 0.37
N PRO A 75 -15.45 -2.24 1.61
CA PRO A 75 -14.86 -1.01 2.11
C PRO A 75 -13.33 -1.13 2.18
N GLY A 76 -12.63 -0.18 1.56
CA GLY A 76 -11.17 -0.14 1.53
C GLY A 76 -10.57 0.29 2.88
N GLN A 77 -9.34 -0.16 3.15
CA GLN A 77 -8.60 0.26 4.34
C GLN A 77 -7.51 1.26 3.99
N GLY A 78 -7.64 2.49 4.50
CA GLY A 78 -6.60 3.52 4.43
C GLY A 78 -5.53 3.30 5.47
N ASN A 79 -4.77 2.22 5.33
CA ASN A 79 -3.74 1.82 6.28
C ASN A 79 -2.34 2.23 5.79
N ASN A 80 -1.50 2.70 6.71
CA ASN A 80 -0.09 3.00 6.47
C ASN A 80 0.72 1.79 5.95
N SER A 81 0.21 0.57 6.10
CA SER A 81 0.77 -0.65 5.51
C SER A 81 0.91 -0.59 3.98
N TYR A 82 0.16 0.26 3.26
CA TYR A 82 0.39 0.49 1.82
C TYR A 82 1.60 1.36 1.52
N VAL A 83 2.07 2.15 2.47
CA VAL A 83 3.10 3.17 2.26
C VAL A 83 4.45 2.71 2.79
N PHE A 84 4.54 2.43 4.09
CA PHE A 84 5.82 2.26 4.76
C PHE A 84 6.68 1.09 4.22
N PRO A 85 6.13 -0.08 3.88
CA PRO A 85 6.94 -1.17 3.34
C PRO A 85 7.60 -0.82 2.00
N GLY A 86 6.84 -0.24 1.06
CA GLY A 86 7.36 0.17 -0.25
C GLY A 86 8.35 1.33 -0.16
N VAL A 87 8.06 2.34 0.67
CA VAL A 87 8.97 3.47 0.90
C VAL A 87 10.28 2.99 1.52
N ALA A 88 10.22 2.17 2.57
CA ALA A 88 11.41 1.65 3.22
C ALA A 88 12.26 0.81 2.25
N LEU A 89 11.63 -0.08 1.47
CA LEU A 89 12.32 -0.87 0.45
C LEU A 89 13.02 0.03 -0.56
N GLY A 90 12.33 1.03 -1.12
CA GLY A 90 12.91 1.98 -2.08
C GLY A 90 14.09 2.75 -1.50
N VAL A 91 13.91 3.36 -0.33
CA VAL A 91 14.92 4.16 0.38
C VAL A 91 16.18 3.33 0.68
N ILE A 92 16.00 2.11 1.20
CA ILE A 92 17.12 1.22 1.53
C ILE A 92 17.84 0.77 0.25
N SER A 93 17.10 0.35 -0.79
CA SER A 93 17.70 -0.20 -2.00
C SER A 93 18.55 0.81 -2.78
N CYS A 94 18.12 2.07 -2.88
CA CYS A 94 18.88 3.11 -3.59
C CYS A 94 19.68 4.06 -2.68
N GLY A 95 19.64 3.86 -1.36
CA GLY A 95 20.44 4.62 -0.40
C GLY A 95 20.06 6.11 -0.34
N ILE A 96 18.76 6.41 -0.28
CA ILE A 96 18.26 7.79 -0.14
C ILE A 96 18.65 8.34 1.24
N ARG A 97 19.18 9.57 1.28
CA ARG A 97 19.67 10.20 2.53
C ARG A 97 18.59 10.95 3.30
N HIS A 98 17.64 11.55 2.58
CA HIS A 98 16.56 12.37 3.12
C HIS A 98 15.26 12.02 2.40
N ILE A 99 14.19 11.84 3.17
CA ILE A 99 12.87 11.50 2.62
C ILE A 99 12.06 12.79 2.59
N ASP A 100 11.90 13.36 1.40
CA ASP A 100 11.14 14.58 1.17
C ASP A 100 9.66 14.28 0.91
N GLU A 101 8.79 15.30 0.94
CA GLU A 101 7.34 15.15 0.73
C GLU A 101 6.99 14.51 -0.63
N ASP A 102 7.81 14.78 -1.65
CA ASP A 102 7.66 14.21 -2.99
C ASP A 102 7.65 12.68 -2.97
N VAL A 103 8.41 12.03 -2.08
CA VAL A 103 8.43 10.56 -1.94
C VAL A 103 7.05 10.04 -1.56
N PHE A 104 6.35 10.73 -0.65
CA PHE A 104 5.02 10.34 -0.20
C PHE A 104 3.95 10.65 -1.25
N LEU A 105 4.07 11.76 -1.97
CA LEU A 105 3.19 12.08 -3.09
C LEU A 105 3.30 11.03 -4.20
N THR A 106 4.50 10.73 -4.65
CA THR A 106 4.76 9.68 -5.64
C THR A 106 4.25 8.32 -5.16
N THR A 107 4.44 8.00 -3.88
CA THR A 107 3.90 6.76 -3.30
C THR A 107 2.38 6.70 -3.38
N ALA A 108 1.69 7.80 -3.04
CA ALA A 108 0.23 7.88 -3.14
C ALA A 108 -0.27 7.71 -4.57
N GLU A 109 0.42 8.30 -5.56
CA GLU A 109 0.12 8.13 -6.97
C GLU A 109 0.28 6.68 -7.43
N VAL A 110 1.37 6.02 -7.04
CA VAL A 110 1.62 4.60 -7.38
C VAL A 110 0.55 3.70 -6.80
N ILE A 111 0.16 3.90 -5.53
CA ILE A 111 -0.91 3.13 -4.89
C ILE A 111 -2.23 3.32 -5.66
N ALA A 112 -2.59 4.55 -6.01
CA ALA A 112 -3.81 4.85 -6.76
C ALA A 112 -3.80 4.18 -8.15
N GLN A 113 -2.65 4.12 -8.83
CA GLN A 113 -2.49 3.44 -10.12
C GLN A 113 -2.67 1.92 -10.04
N GLN A 114 -2.55 1.32 -8.84
CA GLN A 114 -2.80 -0.13 -8.65
C GLN A 114 -4.27 -0.46 -8.41
N VAL A 115 -5.15 0.55 -8.26
CA VAL A 115 -6.58 0.34 -8.10
C VAL A 115 -7.21 0.13 -9.47
N THR A 116 -7.73 -1.08 -9.73
CA THR A 116 -8.37 -1.38 -11.02
C THR A 116 -9.80 -0.85 -11.09
N GLU A 117 -10.37 -0.79 -12.29
CA GLU A 117 -11.76 -0.39 -12.47
C GLU A 117 -12.72 -1.36 -11.74
N GLU A 118 -12.40 -2.65 -11.71
CA GLU A 118 -13.16 -3.65 -10.95
C GLU A 118 -13.12 -3.35 -9.45
N ASN A 119 -11.97 -2.91 -8.92
CA ASN A 119 -11.86 -2.49 -7.53
C ASN A 119 -12.76 -1.28 -7.23
N LEU A 120 -12.78 -0.29 -8.12
CA LEU A 120 -13.65 0.89 -7.98
C LEU A 120 -15.14 0.53 -8.05
N GLN A 121 -15.53 -0.40 -8.93
CA GLN A 121 -16.90 -0.91 -9.05
C GLN A 121 -17.36 -1.67 -7.80
N GLU A 122 -16.43 -2.37 -7.15
CA GLU A 122 -16.62 -3.00 -5.83
C GLU A 122 -16.60 -1.99 -4.66
N GLY A 123 -16.34 -0.71 -4.92
CA GLY A 123 -16.28 0.35 -3.91
C GLY A 123 -14.97 0.41 -3.13
N ARG A 124 -13.91 -0.26 -3.59
CA ARG A 124 -12.56 -0.22 -3.00
C ARG A 124 -11.81 1.02 -3.47
N LEU A 125 -11.17 1.72 -2.54
CA LEU A 125 -10.27 2.84 -2.84
C LEU A 125 -8.78 2.48 -2.81
N TYR A 126 -8.47 1.26 -2.38
CA TYR A 126 -7.12 0.75 -2.25
C TYR A 126 -7.03 -0.61 -2.94
N PRO A 127 -5.86 -0.96 -3.49
CA PRO A 127 -5.68 -2.28 -4.10
C PRO A 127 -5.89 -3.38 -3.05
N PRO A 128 -6.28 -4.61 -3.42
CA PRO A 128 -6.49 -5.68 -2.46
C PRO A 128 -5.23 -5.98 -1.62
N LEU A 129 -5.39 -6.21 -0.31
CA LEU A 129 -4.26 -6.48 0.60
C LEU A 129 -3.40 -7.68 0.19
N VAL A 130 -3.96 -8.67 -0.51
CA VAL A 130 -3.20 -9.83 -1.03
C VAL A 130 -2.11 -9.41 -2.03
N THR A 131 -2.25 -8.23 -2.66
CA THR A 131 -1.29 -7.69 -3.64
C THR A 131 -0.25 -6.75 -3.01
N ILE A 132 -0.26 -6.58 -1.68
CA ILE A 132 0.53 -5.56 -0.98
C ILE A 132 2.05 -5.65 -1.26
N GLN A 133 2.57 -6.86 -1.46
CA GLN A 133 3.99 -7.08 -1.78
C GLN A 133 4.34 -6.54 -3.18
N ASP A 134 3.47 -6.77 -4.17
CA ASP A 134 3.65 -6.23 -5.53
C ASP A 134 3.52 -4.71 -5.55
N VAL A 135 2.54 -4.17 -4.80
CA VAL A 135 2.38 -2.71 -4.61
C VAL A 135 3.64 -2.12 -3.99
N SER A 136 4.19 -2.75 -2.95
CA SER A 136 5.41 -2.29 -2.27
C SER A 136 6.62 -2.27 -3.20
N LEU A 137 6.75 -3.29 -4.06
CA LEU A 137 7.81 -3.34 -5.06
C LEU A 137 7.68 -2.20 -6.08
N LYS A 138 6.48 -1.95 -6.61
CA LYS A 138 6.24 -0.86 -7.57
C LYS A 138 6.53 0.51 -6.97
N ILE A 139 6.17 0.73 -5.70
CA ILE A 139 6.53 1.94 -4.96
C ILE A 139 8.06 2.06 -4.88
N ALA A 140 8.75 1.00 -4.47
CA ALA A 140 10.21 1.02 -4.34
C ALA A 140 10.92 1.30 -5.66
N VAL A 141 10.47 0.69 -6.76
CA VAL A 141 11.01 0.94 -8.11
C VAL A 141 10.82 2.40 -8.50
N ARG A 142 9.62 2.95 -8.31
CA ARG A 142 9.33 4.33 -8.67
C ARG A 142 10.15 5.33 -7.85
N ILE A 143 10.29 5.09 -6.54
CA ILE A 143 11.15 5.88 -5.66
C ILE A 143 12.60 5.83 -6.14
N ALA A 144 13.11 4.64 -6.52
CA ALA A 144 14.46 4.50 -7.02
C ALA A 144 14.67 5.25 -8.34
N GLU A 145 13.73 5.15 -9.29
CA GLU A 145 13.76 5.91 -10.55
C GLU A 145 13.89 7.42 -10.32
N GLU A 146 13.07 7.96 -9.41
CA GLU A 146 13.09 9.38 -9.05
C GLU A 146 14.36 9.76 -8.30
N ALA A 147 14.85 8.92 -7.40
CA ALA A 147 16.08 9.17 -6.65
C ALA A 147 17.31 9.24 -7.55
N TYR A 148 17.43 8.36 -8.55
CA TYR A 148 18.51 8.45 -9.54
C TYR A 148 18.35 9.68 -10.45
N ARG A 149 17.12 9.97 -10.90
CA ARG A 149 16.83 11.14 -11.74
C ARG A 149 17.20 12.45 -11.04
N ASN A 150 16.87 12.57 -9.76
CA ASN A 150 17.08 13.76 -8.94
C ASN A 150 18.46 13.77 -8.26
N LYS A 151 19.30 12.75 -8.48
CA LYS A 151 20.63 12.60 -7.89
C LYS A 151 20.63 12.56 -6.35
N THR A 152 19.56 12.03 -5.75
CA THR A 152 19.43 11.84 -4.30
C THR A 152 19.75 10.41 -3.85
N ALA A 153 19.87 9.46 -4.79
CA ALA A 153 20.35 8.10 -4.54
C ALA A 153 21.85 8.08 -4.18
N SER A 154 22.25 7.11 -3.34
CA SER A 154 23.65 6.89 -2.93
C SER A 154 24.22 5.53 -3.32
N THR A 155 23.39 4.56 -3.73
CA THR A 155 23.85 3.26 -4.24
C THR A 155 24.36 3.43 -5.67
N TYR A 156 25.64 3.12 -5.93
CA TYR A 156 26.23 3.24 -7.27
C TYR A 156 27.14 2.03 -7.61
N PRO A 157 27.27 1.67 -8.91
CA PRO A 157 26.62 2.30 -10.07
C PRO A 157 25.11 2.08 -10.11
N GLN A 158 24.37 2.95 -10.82
CA GLN A 158 22.93 2.77 -11.02
C GLN A 158 22.66 1.39 -11.68
N PRO A 159 21.80 0.54 -11.10
CA PRO A 159 21.42 -0.72 -11.72
C PRO A 159 20.79 -0.49 -13.10
N LYS A 160 21.12 -1.35 -14.07
CA LYS A 160 20.53 -1.29 -15.41
C LYS A 160 19.04 -1.61 -15.42
N ASP A 161 18.64 -2.51 -14.53
CA ASP A 161 17.25 -2.91 -14.29
C ASP A 161 16.97 -2.72 -12.79
N LEU A 162 16.21 -1.67 -12.47
CA LEU A 162 15.88 -1.32 -11.09
C LEU A 162 14.91 -2.32 -10.47
N GLU A 163 13.97 -2.86 -11.25
CA GLU A 163 13.00 -3.82 -10.73
C GLU A 163 13.69 -5.14 -10.37
N ALA A 164 14.50 -5.69 -11.27
CA ALA A 164 15.26 -6.90 -10.99
C ALA A 164 16.22 -6.72 -9.81
N PHE A 165 16.86 -5.55 -9.72
CA PHE A 165 17.73 -5.21 -8.59
C PHE A 165 16.98 -5.18 -7.27
N ILE A 166 15.85 -4.48 -7.18
CA ILE A 166 15.06 -4.39 -5.95
C ILE A 166 14.50 -5.76 -5.58
N ARG A 167 13.98 -6.53 -6.55
CA ARG A 167 13.50 -7.90 -6.32
C ARG A 167 14.59 -8.78 -5.70
N SER A 168 15.85 -8.62 -6.12
CA SER A 168 16.98 -9.39 -5.55
C SER A 168 17.33 -9.03 -4.10
N GLN A 169 16.83 -7.91 -3.58
CA GLN A 169 17.02 -7.47 -2.20
C GLN A 169 15.83 -7.80 -1.28
N VAL A 170 14.69 -8.19 -1.85
CA VAL A 170 13.52 -8.56 -1.06
C VAL A 170 13.81 -9.86 -0.30
N TYR A 171 13.38 -9.92 0.95
CA TYR A 171 13.51 -11.12 1.78
C TYR A 171 12.76 -12.30 1.16
N SER A 172 13.45 -13.45 1.01
CA SER A 172 12.83 -14.72 0.65
C SER A 172 12.43 -15.51 1.89
N THR A 173 11.25 -16.11 1.85
CA THR A 173 10.75 -17.02 2.89
C THR A 173 11.34 -18.43 2.79
N ASP A 174 12.09 -18.72 1.71
CA ASP A 174 12.71 -20.03 1.51
C ASP A 174 13.89 -20.24 2.46
N TYR A 175 14.13 -21.50 2.82
CA TYR A 175 15.30 -21.84 3.62
C TYR A 175 16.58 -21.69 2.81
N ASN A 176 17.59 -21.07 3.44
CA ASN A 176 18.94 -21.06 2.90
C ASN A 176 19.62 -22.42 3.10
N SER A 177 20.50 -22.80 2.17
CA SER A 177 21.41 -23.92 2.39
C SER A 177 22.49 -23.52 3.40
N PHE A 178 22.71 -24.37 4.40
CA PHE A 178 23.80 -24.23 5.37
C PHE A 178 24.95 -25.21 5.09
N VAL A 179 24.86 -25.99 4.02
CA VAL A 179 25.93 -26.88 3.55
C VAL A 179 27.03 -26.02 2.94
N ALA A 180 28.28 -26.36 3.24
CA ALA A 180 29.43 -25.69 2.63
C ALA A 180 29.40 -25.83 1.10
N ASP A 181 29.62 -24.73 0.40
CA ASP A 181 29.73 -24.71 -1.05
C ASP A 181 31.05 -25.34 -1.49
N SER A 182 31.03 -26.66 -1.69
CA SER A 182 32.20 -27.44 -2.07
C SER A 182 32.27 -27.57 -3.58
N TYR A 183 33.38 -27.10 -4.16
CA TYR A 183 33.73 -27.29 -5.55
C TYR A 183 35.20 -27.68 -5.69
N THR A 184 35.53 -28.41 -6.75
CA THR A 184 36.89 -28.91 -7.01
C THR A 184 37.63 -28.02 -8.00
N TRP A 185 38.93 -27.89 -7.79
CA TRP A 185 39.84 -27.23 -8.73
C TRP A 185 40.37 -28.25 -9.74
N PRO A 186 40.91 -27.82 -10.90
CA PRO A 186 41.61 -28.72 -11.80
C PRO A 186 42.71 -29.51 -11.07
N GLU A 187 42.80 -30.82 -11.31
CA GLU A 187 43.63 -31.76 -10.53
C GLU A 187 45.09 -31.31 -10.39
N GLU A 188 45.70 -30.82 -11.47
CA GLU A 188 47.08 -30.32 -11.49
C GLU A 188 47.32 -29.15 -10.52
N ALA A 189 46.30 -28.32 -10.27
CA ALA A 189 46.35 -27.21 -9.32
C ALA A 189 46.05 -27.64 -7.87
N MET A 190 45.49 -28.84 -7.67
CA MET A 190 45.23 -29.43 -6.35
C MET A 190 46.36 -30.32 -5.84
N LYS A 191 47.40 -30.58 -6.66
CA LYS A 191 48.55 -31.38 -6.24
C LYS A 191 49.32 -30.67 -5.13
N VAL A 192 49.42 -31.33 -3.97
CA VAL A 192 50.28 -30.89 -2.88
C VAL A 192 51.72 -31.27 -3.22
N LYS A 193 52.61 -30.29 -3.40
CA LYS A 193 54.04 -30.54 -3.56
C LYS A 193 54.63 -30.94 -2.22
N LEU A 194 55.12 -32.18 -2.14
CA LEU A 194 55.91 -32.70 -1.02
C LEU A 194 57.36 -32.20 -1.10
#